data_AF-A0A318D7H7-F1
#
_entry.id   AF-A0A318D7H7-F1
#
_cell.length_a   1.000
_cell.length_b   1.000
_cell.length_c   1.000
_cell.angle_alpha   90.00
_cell.angle_beta   90.00
_cell.angle_gamma   90.00
#
_symmetry.space_group_name_H-M   'P 1'
#
loop_
_entity.id
_entity.type
_entity.pdbx_description
1 polymer ?
#
loop_
_entity_poly.entity_id
_entity_poly.type
_entity_poly.pdbx_seq_one_letter_code
_entity_poly.pdbx_strand_id
1 'polypeptide(L)'
;MRRMRGFSLLEVIAATLLLAIAFAALLKVAGGSIQLTRNADDHSQAALWARSLLDTVDITTPLQPGHTEGRFDANYRWRLAVTPWSAAPAGQNVPMRVMKLDLDVIWGPRLHERSAHFSTLRVLGPVKAS
;
A
#
# COMPACT_ATOMS: atom_id res chain seq x y z
N MET A 1 -50.52 -29.61 39.51
CA MET A 1 -49.94 -28.43 40.19
C MET A 1 -48.83 -27.86 39.31
N ARG A 2 -49.03 -26.65 38.76
CA ARG A 2 -48.15 -26.04 37.75
C ARG A 2 -47.13 -25.16 38.48
N ARG A 3 -45.85 -25.55 38.51
CA ARG A 3 -44.79 -24.73 39.12
C ARG A 3 -44.61 -23.47 38.26
N MET A 4 -45.06 -22.33 38.77
CA MET A 4 -44.64 -21.02 38.27
C MET A 4 -43.16 -20.88 38.58
N ARG A 5 -42.30 -21.05 37.57
CA ARG A 5 -40.88 -20.71 37.64
C ARG A 5 -40.81 -19.20 37.50
N GLY A 6 -40.88 -18.50 38.62
CA GLY A 6 -40.57 -17.07 38.65
C GLY A 6 -39.15 -16.87 38.13
N PHE A 7 -38.99 -15.91 37.22
CA PHE A 7 -37.69 -15.49 36.67
C PHE A 7 -36.70 -15.30 37.81
N SER A 8 -35.59 -16.05 37.77
CA SER A 8 -34.57 -15.89 38.80
C SER A 8 -33.71 -14.67 38.50
N LEU A 9 -33.23 -13.99 39.53
CA LEU A 9 -32.32 -12.85 39.40
C LEU A 9 -31.03 -13.24 38.62
N LEU A 10 -30.60 -14.50 38.76
CA LEU A 10 -29.51 -15.10 38.01
C LEU A 10 -29.78 -15.12 36.49
N GLU A 11 -31.03 -15.31 36.07
CA GLU A 11 -31.41 -15.38 34.67
C GLU A 11 -31.30 -14.01 33.98
N VAL A 12 -31.71 -12.94 34.67
CA VAL A 12 -31.56 -11.56 34.16
C VAL A 12 -30.08 -11.19 34.05
N ILE A 13 -29.26 -11.59 35.03
CA ILE A 13 -27.80 -11.37 34.98
C ILE A 13 -27.18 -12.16 33.83
N ALA A 14 -27.52 -13.45 33.69
CA ALA A 14 -27.01 -14.29 32.61
C ALA A 14 -27.41 -13.75 31.22
N ALA A 15 -28.66 -13.31 31.04
CA ALA A 15 -29.13 -12.70 29.81
C ALA A 15 -28.39 -11.39 29.50
N THR A 16 -28.16 -10.56 30.51
CA THR A 16 -27.42 -9.29 30.35
C THR A 16 -25.96 -9.54 30.00
N LEU A 17 -25.31 -10.55 30.60
CA LEU A 17 -23.94 -10.94 30.27
C LEU A 17 -23.82 -11.48 28.84
N LEU A 18 -24.76 -12.35 28.43
CA LEU A 18 -24.81 -12.85 27.05
C LEU A 18 -25.00 -11.71 26.05
N LEU A 19 -25.89 -10.77 26.36
CA LEU A 19 -26.10 -9.58 25.53
C LEU A 19 -24.83 -8.73 25.43
N ALA A 20 -24.15 -8.48 26.54
CA ALA A 20 -22.91 -7.71 26.57
C ALA A 20 -21.79 -8.38 25.75
N ILE A 21 -21.64 -9.71 25.84
CA ILE A 21 -20.67 -10.47 25.04
C ILE A 21 -21.02 -10.40 23.56
N ALA A 22 -22.30 -10.59 23.20
CA ALA A 22 -22.76 -10.48 21.82
C ALA A 22 -22.50 -9.07 21.26
N PHE A 23 -22.77 -8.03 22.04
CA PHE A 23 -22.53 -6.65 21.64
C PHE A 23 -21.04 -6.35 21.48
N ALA A 24 -20.19 -6.83 22.39
CA ALA A 24 -18.74 -6.70 22.27
C ALA A 24 -18.19 -7.42 21.03
N ALA A 25 -18.73 -8.61 20.71
CA ALA A 25 -18.39 -9.33 19.48
C ALA A 25 -18.81 -8.54 18.23
N LEU A 26 -20.02 -7.98 18.21
CA LEU A 26 -20.50 -7.13 17.12
C LEU A 26 -19.62 -5.89 16.93
N LEU A 27 -19.26 -5.20 18.00
CA LEU A 27 -18.37 -4.03 17.96
C LEU A 27 -16.97 -4.39 17.45
N LYS A 28 -16.44 -5.56 17.82
CA LYS A 28 -15.15 -6.05 17.28
C LYS A 28 -15.22 -6.30 15.78
N VAL A 29 -16.29 -6.92 15.28
CA VAL A 29 -16.49 -7.16 13.85
C VAL A 29 -16.63 -5.84 13.10
N ALA A 30 -17.45 -4.91 13.60
CA ALA A 30 -17.63 -3.58 13.01
C ALA A 30 -16.32 -2.77 13.00
N GLY A 31 -15.54 -2.82 14.09
CA GLY A 31 -14.24 -2.15 14.19
C GLY A 31 -13.19 -2.74 13.25
N GLY A 32 -13.21 -4.07 13.04
CA GLY A 32 -12.38 -4.73 12.04
C GLY A 32 -12.70 -4.26 10.63
N SER A 33 -13.98 -4.19 10.26
CA SER A 33 -14.43 -3.69 8.95
C SER A 33 -13.98 -2.24 8.69
N ILE A 34 -14.05 -1.35 9.70
CA ILE A 34 -13.61 0.05 9.57
C ILE A 34 -12.09 0.14 9.37
N GLN A 35 -11.29 -0.71 10.01
CA GLN A 35 -9.83 -0.73 9.81
C GLN A 35 -9.43 -1.31 8.44
N LEU A 36 -10.13 -2.34 7.96
CA LEU A 36 -9.92 -2.93 6.64
C LEU A 36 -10.17 -1.92 5.51
N THR A 37 -11.25 -1.12 5.60
CA THR A 37 -11.54 -0.07 4.60
C THR A 37 -10.48 1.03 4.59
N ARG A 38 -10.04 1.51 5.76
CA ARG A 38 -8.98 2.53 5.83
C ARG A 38 -7.65 2.06 5.23
N ASN A 39 -7.29 0.79 5.42
CA ASN A 39 -6.10 0.23 4.78
C ASN A 39 -6.23 0.17 3.25
N ALA A 40 -7.40 -0.21 2.74
CA ALA A 40 -7.63 -0.27 1.30
C ALA A 40 -7.52 1.12 0.64
N ASP A 41 -8.10 2.14 1.27
CA ASP A 41 -8.04 3.52 0.77
C ASP A 41 -6.59 4.04 0.71
N ASP A 42 -5.79 3.79 1.75
CA ASP A 42 -4.39 4.21 1.80
C ASP A 42 -3.54 3.59 0.66
N HIS A 43 -3.77 2.30 0.36
CA HIS A 43 -3.07 1.59 -0.73
C HIS A 43 -3.49 2.12 -2.11
N SER A 44 -4.79 2.37 -2.32
CA SER A 44 -5.28 2.97 -3.56
C SER A 44 -4.69 4.36 -3.77
N GLN A 45 -4.61 5.17 -2.71
CA GLN A 45 -3.99 6.49 -2.78
C GLN A 45 -2.48 6.42 -3.07
N ALA A 46 -1.75 5.49 -2.43
CA ALA A 46 -0.34 5.26 -2.72
C ALA A 46 -0.11 4.85 -4.19
N ALA A 47 -1.01 4.04 -4.76
CA ALA A 47 -0.95 3.66 -6.18
C ALA A 47 -1.18 4.84 -7.13
N LEU A 48 -2.11 5.75 -6.80
CA LEU A 48 -2.35 6.97 -7.56
C LEU A 48 -1.12 7.89 -7.53
N TRP A 49 -0.51 8.07 -6.37
CA TRP A 49 0.73 8.82 -6.22
C TRP A 49 1.87 8.22 -7.03
N ALA A 50 2.05 6.90 -6.93
CA ALA A 50 3.06 6.18 -7.70
C ALA A 50 2.88 6.36 -9.20
N ARG A 51 1.63 6.23 -9.68
CA ARG A 51 1.29 6.43 -11.09
C ARG A 51 1.64 7.84 -11.55
N SER A 52 1.22 8.86 -10.79
CA SER A 52 1.51 10.26 -11.12
C SER A 52 3.01 10.55 -11.19
N LEU A 53 3.80 9.99 -10.27
CA LEU A 53 5.26 10.20 -10.27
C LEU A 53 5.91 9.53 -11.50
N LEU A 54 5.56 8.27 -11.76
CA LEU A 54 6.11 7.51 -12.90
C LEU A 54 5.72 8.11 -14.25
N ASP A 55 4.54 8.71 -14.37
CA ASP A 55 4.12 9.42 -15.58
C ASP A 55 4.84 10.78 -15.74
N THR A 56 5.18 11.47 -14.63
CA THR A 56 5.88 12.76 -14.68
C THR A 56 7.36 12.61 -15.03
N VAL A 57 8.02 11.59 -14.46
CA VAL A 57 9.44 11.27 -14.73
C VAL A 57 9.66 10.95 -16.22
N ASP A 58 8.65 10.41 -16.90
CA ASP A 58 8.68 10.11 -18.34
C ASP A 58 8.80 11.37 -19.21
N ILE A 59 8.29 12.51 -18.74
CA ILE A 59 8.09 13.72 -19.55
C ILE A 59 9.19 14.78 -19.31
N THR A 60 9.70 14.89 -18.08
CA THR A 60 10.41 16.10 -17.64
C THR A 60 11.91 15.94 -17.47
N THR A 61 12.44 14.72 -17.29
CA THR A 61 13.87 14.52 -17.00
C THR A 61 14.42 13.32 -17.78
N PRO A 62 15.59 13.43 -18.44
CA PRO A 62 16.25 12.25 -19.00
C PRO A 62 16.53 11.24 -17.89
N LEU A 63 15.98 10.03 -18.00
CA LEU A 63 16.17 8.94 -17.04
C LEU A 63 17.66 8.61 -16.91
N GLN A 64 18.25 9.02 -15.79
CA GLN A 64 19.62 8.70 -15.42
C GLN A 64 19.62 7.67 -14.28
N PRO A 65 20.56 6.72 -14.29
CA PRO A 65 20.77 5.84 -13.16
C PRO A 65 21.03 6.64 -11.88
N GLY A 66 20.38 6.26 -10.79
CA GLY A 66 20.51 6.98 -9.53
C GLY A 66 19.37 6.73 -8.56
N HIS A 67 19.43 7.42 -7.43
CA HIS A 67 18.39 7.40 -6.41
C HIS A 67 17.88 8.81 -6.22
N THR A 68 16.56 8.94 -6.16
CA THR A 68 15.88 10.19 -5.85
C THR A 68 14.85 9.93 -4.76
N GLU A 69 14.62 10.92 -3.91
CA GLU A 69 13.66 10.81 -2.82
C GLU A 69 12.95 12.14 -2.60
N GLY A 70 11.77 12.07 -2.01
CA GLY A 70 10.97 13.26 -1.77
C GLY A 70 9.70 12.98 -0.99
N ARG A 71 8.82 13.96 -0.97
CA ARG A 71 7.50 13.87 -0.35
C ARG A 71 6.44 14.31 -1.35
N PHE A 72 5.31 13.60 -1.36
CA PHE A 72 4.11 14.06 -2.05
C PHE A 72 3.39 15.08 -1.17
N ASP A 73 3.29 14.78 0.14
CA ASP A 73 2.67 15.64 1.15
C ASP A 73 3.22 15.35 2.56
N ALA A 74 2.47 15.72 3.61
CA ALA A 74 2.85 15.49 5.00
C ALA A 74 2.83 14.01 5.42
N ASN A 75 2.02 13.18 4.76
CA ASN A 75 1.75 11.78 5.12
C ASN A 75 2.44 10.78 4.20
N TYR A 76 2.73 11.16 2.95
CA TYR A 76 3.31 10.30 1.92
C TYR A 76 4.69 10.78 1.50
N ARG A 77 5.67 9.89 1.62
CA ARG A 77 7.05 10.07 1.12
C ARG A 77 7.38 9.00 0.10
N TRP A 78 8.35 9.27 -0.76
CA TRP A 78 8.73 8.34 -1.82
C TRP A 78 10.24 8.25 -1.99
N ARG A 79 10.67 7.09 -2.51
CA ARG A 79 12.05 6.84 -2.94
C ARG A 79 12.01 6.11 -4.27
N LEU A 80 12.74 6.62 -5.26
CA LEU A 80 12.84 6.07 -6.59
C LEU A 80 14.30 5.69 -6.87
N ALA A 81 14.52 4.42 -7.20
CA ALA A 81 15.79 3.92 -7.70
C ALA A 81 15.67 3.64 -9.20
N VAL A 82 16.59 4.20 -9.98
CA VAL A 82 16.69 3.99 -11.43
C VAL A 82 17.96 3.20 -11.69
N THR A 83 17.82 2.03 -12.29
CA THR A 83 18.95 1.13 -12.59
C THR A 83 18.95 0.72 -14.06
N PRO A 84 20.12 0.61 -14.72
CA PRO A 84 20.21 0.03 -16.05
C PRO A 84 19.72 -1.42 -16.03
N TRP A 85 18.81 -1.76 -16.92
CA TRP A 85 18.35 -3.12 -17.16
C TRP A 85 18.88 -3.60 -18.50
N SER A 86 19.70 -4.66 -18.50
CA SER A 86 20.10 -5.32 -19.74
C SER A 86 19.37 -6.65 -19.86
N ALA A 87 18.58 -6.80 -20.92
CA ALA A 87 17.97 -8.08 -21.29
C ALA A 87 18.88 -8.94 -22.18
N ALA A 88 20.05 -8.43 -22.59
CA ALA A 88 20.93 -9.10 -23.53
C ALA A 88 21.82 -10.15 -22.84
N PRO A 89 21.93 -11.37 -23.39
CA PRO A 89 22.99 -12.31 -23.02
C PRO A 89 24.35 -11.62 -23.18
N ALA A 90 25.30 -11.92 -22.27
CA ALA A 90 26.65 -11.37 -22.32
C ALA A 90 27.25 -11.52 -23.74
N GLY A 91 27.54 -10.39 -24.39
CA GLY A 91 28.14 -10.36 -25.73
C GLY A 91 27.24 -9.89 -26.88
N GLN A 92 25.94 -9.65 -26.67
CA GLN A 92 25.07 -9.02 -27.69
C GLN A 92 24.78 -7.55 -27.37
N ASN A 93 25.21 -6.67 -28.28
CA ASN A 93 25.00 -5.23 -28.16
C ASN A 93 23.62 -4.89 -28.75
N VAL A 94 22.59 -4.87 -27.92
CA VAL A 94 21.25 -4.43 -28.35
C VAL A 94 21.25 -2.89 -28.31
N PRO A 95 20.88 -2.19 -29.40
CA PRO A 95 20.91 -0.72 -29.46
C PRO A 95 19.85 -0.03 -28.59
N MET A 96 19.15 -0.78 -27.74
CA MET A 96 18.04 -0.35 -26.91
C MET A 96 18.52 -0.27 -25.45
N ARG A 97 18.39 0.91 -24.84
CA ARG A 97 18.67 1.08 -23.41
C ARG A 97 17.39 0.85 -22.63
N VAL A 98 17.35 -0.16 -21.76
CA VAL A 98 16.23 -0.37 -20.84
C VAL A 98 16.65 0.09 -19.45
N MET A 99 15.79 0.84 -18.78
CA MET A 99 15.97 1.25 -17.38
C MET A 99 14.86 0.61 -16.55
N LYS A 100 15.22 0.14 -15.36
CA LYS A 100 14.29 -0.31 -14.33
C LYS A 100 14.11 0.81 -13.31
N LEU A 101 12.86 1.17 -13.05
CA LEU A 101 12.46 2.15 -12.07
C LEU A 101 11.77 1.40 -10.92
N ASP A 102 12.39 1.42 -9.75
CA ASP A 102 11.88 0.84 -8.51
C ASP A 102 11.45 1.98 -7.58
N LEU A 103 10.14 2.07 -7.33
CA LEU A 103 9.50 3.13 -6.55
C LEU A 103 8.89 2.58 -5.27
N ASP A 104 9.36 3.06 -4.13
CA ASP A 104 8.72 2.87 -2.84
C ASP A 104 7.88 4.10 -2.49
N VAL A 105 6.60 3.90 -2.19
CA VAL A 105 5.74 4.90 -1.54
C VAL A 105 5.56 4.49 -0.08
N ILE A 106 5.86 5.38 0.86
CA ILE A 106 5.89 5.11 2.30
C ILE A 106 4.95 6.09 3.00
N TRP A 107 4.12 5.59 3.91
CA TRP A 107 3.15 6.39 4.67
C TRP A 107 2.91 5.85 6.07
N GLY A 108 2.25 6.66 6.90
CA GLY A 108 1.92 6.33 8.28
C GLY A 108 2.96 6.82 9.30
N PRO A 109 2.66 6.66 10.60
CA PRO A 109 3.54 7.14 11.68
C PRO A 109 4.83 6.32 11.75
N ARG A 110 5.93 6.93 12.21
CA ARG A 110 7.26 6.29 12.28
C ARG A 110 7.29 4.92 12.99
N LEU A 111 6.39 4.71 13.96
CA LEU A 111 6.29 3.43 14.68
C LEU A 111 5.59 2.32 13.90
N HIS A 112 4.76 2.67 12.90
CA HIS A 112 3.98 1.74 12.09
C HIS A 112 3.98 2.21 10.62
N GLU A 113 5.17 2.43 10.06
CA GLU A 113 5.30 2.79 8.65
C GLU A 113 4.82 1.65 7.77
N ARG A 114 4.03 2.02 6.77
CA ARG A 114 3.56 1.14 5.71
C ARG A 114 4.23 1.58 4.41
N SER A 115 4.47 0.63 3.51
CA SER A 115 5.06 0.91 2.21
C SER A 115 4.43 0.06 1.11
N ALA A 116 4.34 0.62 -0.08
CA ALA A 116 4.00 -0.08 -1.30
C ALA A 116 5.14 0.10 -2.31
N HIS A 117 5.51 -1.02 -2.94
CA HIS A 117 6.60 -1.09 -3.90
C HIS A 117 6.05 -1.25 -5.32
N PHE A 118 6.55 -0.45 -6.24
CA PHE A 118 6.15 -0.44 -7.64
C PHE A 118 7.39 -0.51 -8.53
N SER A 119 7.41 -1.43 -9.48
CA SER A 119 8.52 -1.56 -10.43
C SER A 119 8.00 -1.39 -11.85
N THR A 120 8.71 -0.63 -12.67
CA THR A 120 8.42 -0.51 -14.10
C THR A 120 9.69 -0.54 -14.94
N LEU A 121 9.58 -1.10 -16.15
CA LEU A 121 10.65 -1.09 -17.14
C LEU A 121 10.35 0.01 -18.16
N ARG A 122 11.36 0.79 -18.47
CA ARG A 122 11.31 1.88 -19.45
C ARG A 122 12.33 1.65 -20.53
N VAL A 123 11.87 1.68 -21.77
CA VAL A 123 12.72 1.64 -22.94
C VAL A 123 13.07 3.07 -23.32
N LEU A 124 14.35 3.40 -23.28
CA LEU A 124 14.88 4.60 -23.91
C LEU A 124 15.12 4.27 -25.38
N GLY A 125 14.73 5.18 -26.28
CA GLY A 125 14.91 5.06 -27.71
C GLY A 125 16.35 4.74 -28.13
N PRO A 126 16.58 4.43 -29.42
CA PRO A 126 17.86 3.91 -29.88
C PRO A 126 19.02 4.85 -29.49
N VAL A 127 20.10 4.26 -28.99
CA VAL A 127 21.33 5.01 -28.71
C VAL A 127 21.80 5.61 -30.03
N LYS A 128 21.73 6.95 -30.18
CA LYS A 128 22.36 7.64 -31.30
C LYS A 128 23.87 7.38 -31.22
N ALA A 129 24.37 6.56 -32.14
CA ALA A 129 25.80 6.46 -32.38
C ALA A 129 26.29 7.84 -32.88
N SER A 130 27.28 8.39 -32.19
CA SER A 130 27.98 9.62 -32.59
C SER A 130 29.19 9.24 -33.43
#